data_AF-A0A497FEN4-F1
#
_entry.id   AF-A0A497FEN4-F1
#
_cell.length_a   1.000
_cell.length_b   1.000
_cell.length_c   1.000
_cell.angle_alpha   90.00
_cell.angle_beta   90.00
_cell.angle_gamma   90.00
#
_symmetry.space_group_name_H-M   'P 1'
#
loop_
_entity.id
_entity.type
_entity.pdbx_description
1 polymer ?
#
loop_
_entity_poly.entity_id
_entity_poly.type
_entity_poly.pdbx_seq_one_letter_code
_entity_poly.pdbx_strand_id
1 'polypeptide(L)'
;MKIVFITDYLTIGSGGPRFLFNVLKILCKSLNWKLVIVTGYIDKDMKREIALTNGLIELVLLDIFQPYQSRVYPYKQPFRCLRFLYEAAKVLNEVMNETHDKTNTMVIHVHNPLPNLIPYLTTRKIRSKRISIVCTIHHFEETYSLDSMLSKIISVPYQYIIETNIPCNVIHVPSRYVKETL
;
A
#
# COMPACT_ATOMS: atom_id res chain seq x y z
N MET A 1 -11.87 4.21 15.34
CA MET A 1 -11.42 4.46 13.95
C MET A 1 -10.24 3.56 13.63
N LYS A 2 -10.09 3.17 12.36
CA LYS A 2 -9.06 2.24 11.88
C LYS A 2 -8.42 2.79 10.61
N ILE A 3 -7.10 2.65 10.49
CA ILE A 3 -6.38 2.87 9.25
C ILE A 3 -5.98 1.51 8.68
N VAL A 4 -6.30 1.25 7.43
CA VAL A 4 -5.83 0.08 6.67
C VAL A 4 -4.75 0.55 5.72
N PHE A 5 -3.50 0.24 6.02
CA PHE A 5 -2.34 0.56 5.20
C PHE A 5 -1.99 -0.63 4.31
N ILE A 6 -2.02 -0.46 2.99
CA ILE A 6 -1.73 -1.52 2.03
C ILE A 6 -0.52 -1.13 1.19
N THR A 7 0.53 -1.96 1.25
CA THR A 7 1.78 -1.77 0.52
C THR A 7 2.28 -3.11 -0.03
N ASP A 8 2.87 -3.12 -1.23
CA ASP A 8 3.41 -4.33 -1.85
C ASP A 8 4.58 -4.91 -1.04
N TYR A 9 5.43 -4.05 -0.48
CA TYR A 9 6.48 -4.44 0.46
C TYR A 9 6.64 -3.42 1.60
N LEU A 10 7.23 -3.86 2.71
CA LEU A 10 7.61 -3.01 3.84
C LEU A 10 8.98 -3.44 4.39
N THR A 11 9.97 -2.55 4.31
CA THR A 11 11.35 -2.83 4.72
C THR A 11 11.94 -1.65 5.47
N ILE A 12 12.94 -1.89 6.34
CA ILE A 12 13.70 -0.82 6.98
C ILE A 12 14.59 -0.10 5.95
N GLY A 13 15.03 -0.80 4.91
CA GLY A 13 15.92 -0.26 3.87
C GLY A 13 15.23 0.67 2.87
N SER A 14 13.89 0.67 2.76
CA SER A 14 13.18 1.52 1.80
C SER A 14 12.68 2.82 2.43
N GLY A 15 13.00 3.95 1.82
CA GLY A 15 12.63 5.28 2.34
C GLY A 15 11.13 5.52 2.37
N GLY A 16 10.44 5.35 1.24
CA GLY A 16 9.01 5.68 1.06
C GLY A 16 8.08 4.90 1.99
N PRO A 17 7.98 3.55 1.88
CA PRO A 17 7.12 2.73 2.72
C PRO A 17 7.41 2.89 4.23
N ARG A 18 8.69 2.98 4.63
CA ARG A 18 9.10 3.17 6.03
C ARG A 18 8.68 4.53 6.58
N PHE A 19 8.89 5.60 5.81
CA PHE A 19 8.49 6.94 6.21
C PHE A 19 6.98 6.98 6.47
N LEU A 20 6.20 6.46 5.53
CA LEU A 20 4.75 6.47 5.67
C LEU A 20 4.29 5.60 6.85
N PHE A 21 4.88 4.43 7.03
CA PHE A 21 4.64 3.60 8.21
C PHE A 21 4.89 4.36 9.52
N ASN A 22 6.01 5.10 9.63
CA ASN A 22 6.33 5.89 10.83
C ASN A 22 5.29 6.98 11.09
N VAL A 23 4.86 7.70 10.05
CA VAL A 23 3.80 8.72 10.15
C VAL A 23 2.50 8.09 10.65
N LEU A 24 2.07 6.99 10.04
CA LEU A 24 0.83 6.30 10.42
C LEU A 24 0.90 5.70 11.83
N LYS A 25 2.05 5.16 12.23
CA LYS A 25 2.32 4.64 13.57
C LYS A 25 2.19 5.75 14.62
N ILE A 26 2.79 6.92 14.39
CA ILE A 26 2.68 8.08 15.28
C ILE A 26 1.23 8.56 15.34
N LEU A 27 0.59 8.73 14.19
CA LEU A 27 -0.80 9.19 14.10
C LEU A 27 -1.76 8.28 14.86
N CYS A 28 -1.68 6.96 14.62
CA CYS A 28 -2.53 5.99 15.30
C CYS A 28 -2.28 5.95 16.80
N LYS A 29 -1.03 6.10 17.24
CA LYS A 29 -0.70 6.22 18.66
C LYS A 29 -1.31 7.48 19.29
N SER A 30 -1.15 8.63 18.63
CA SER A 30 -1.65 9.92 19.13
C SER A 30 -3.18 9.98 19.19
N LEU A 31 -3.87 9.35 18.24
CA LEU A 31 -5.33 9.39 18.14
C LEU A 31 -6.03 8.17 18.75
N ASN A 32 -5.27 7.22 19.32
CA ASN A 32 -5.77 5.92 19.79
C ASN A 32 -6.56 5.16 18.71
N TRP A 33 -6.02 5.12 17.49
CA TRP A 33 -6.59 4.39 16.36
C TRP A 33 -5.84 3.08 16.15
N LYS A 34 -6.53 2.09 15.56
CA LYS A 34 -5.91 0.82 15.17
C LYS A 34 -5.32 0.93 13.77
N LEU A 35 -4.07 0.49 13.60
CA LEU A 35 -3.44 0.37 12.30
C LEU A 35 -3.47 -1.09 11.85
N VAL A 36 -4.02 -1.38 10.69
CA VAL A 36 -3.95 -2.70 10.02
C VAL A 36 -3.04 -2.56 8.82
N ILE A 37 -1.95 -3.31 8.78
CA ILE A 37 -0.99 -3.31 7.68
C ILE A 37 -1.20 -4.57 6.85
N VAL A 38 -1.48 -4.41 5.57
CA VAL A 38 -1.56 -5.51 4.60
C VAL A 38 -0.36 -5.41 3.68
N THR A 39 0.50 -6.43 3.67
CA THR A 39 1.69 -6.40 2.81
C THR A 39 2.05 -7.72 2.17
N GLY A 40 2.61 -7.65 0.96
CA GLY A 40 3.05 -8.81 0.18
C GLY A 40 4.41 -9.35 0.62
N TYR A 41 5.26 -8.51 1.21
CA TYR A 41 6.57 -8.88 1.74
C TYR A 41 6.98 -7.95 2.88
N ILE A 42 7.63 -8.50 3.90
CA ILE A 42 8.21 -7.75 5.01
C ILE A 42 9.59 -8.30 5.35
N ASP A 43 10.56 -7.42 5.61
CA ASP A 43 11.86 -7.86 6.11
C ASP A 43 11.81 -8.22 7.61
N LYS A 44 12.84 -8.94 8.09
CA LYS A 44 12.88 -9.43 9.47
C LYS A 44 12.92 -8.30 10.48
N ASP A 45 13.59 -7.19 10.17
CA ASP A 45 13.80 -6.12 11.12
C ASP A 45 12.55 -5.25 11.26
N MET A 46 11.85 -4.97 10.17
CA MET A 46 10.54 -4.34 10.18
C MET A 46 9.50 -5.20 10.89
N LYS A 47 9.54 -6.52 10.69
CA LYS A 47 8.65 -7.46 11.43
C LYS A 47 8.88 -7.38 12.93
N ARG A 48 10.14 -7.25 13.38
CA ARG A 48 10.49 -7.02 14.79
C ARG A 48 9.97 -5.66 15.27
N GLU A 49 10.13 -4.61 14.48
CA GLU A 49 9.65 -3.28 14.84
C GLU A 49 8.13 -3.25 15.07
N ILE A 50 7.36 -3.92 14.22
CA ILE A 50 5.91 -4.03 14.39
C ILE A 50 5.55 -4.82 15.66
N ALA A 51 6.27 -5.91 15.95
CA ALA A 51 6.03 -6.71 17.15
C ALA A 51 6.20 -5.90 18.46
N LEU A 52 7.06 -4.88 18.45
CA LEU A 52 7.30 -3.98 19.59
C LEU A 52 6.15 -2.97 19.84
N THR A 53 5.10 -2.96 19.01
CA THR A 53 4.00 -1.98 19.12
C THR A 53 2.85 -2.41 20.05
N ASN A 54 3.00 -3.51 20.79
CA ASN A 54 2.06 -3.98 21.82
C ASN A 54 0.59 -4.02 21.37
N GLY A 55 0.33 -4.47 20.13
CA GLY A 55 -1.02 -4.67 19.60
C GLY A 55 -1.70 -3.44 18.99
N LEU A 56 -1.04 -2.26 18.98
CA LEU A 56 -1.53 -1.07 18.28
C LEU A 56 -1.56 -1.26 16.75
N ILE A 57 -0.66 -2.12 16.25
CA ILE A 57 -0.53 -2.47 14.84
C ILE A 57 -0.85 -3.95 14.66
N GLU A 58 -1.80 -4.23 13.77
CA GLU A 58 -2.11 -5.55 13.27
C GLU A 58 -1.41 -5.74 11.92
N LEU A 59 -0.62 -6.81 11.78
CA LEU A 59 0.07 -7.13 10.54
C LEU A 59 -0.58 -8.32 9.86
N VAL A 60 -1.05 -8.11 8.63
CA VAL A 60 -1.52 -9.14 7.71
C VAL A 60 -0.46 -9.31 6.61
N LEU A 61 0.42 -10.29 6.80
CA LEU A 61 1.45 -10.66 5.83
C LEU A 61 0.90 -11.69 4.85
N LEU A 62 0.88 -11.36 3.56
CA LEU A 62 0.41 -12.25 2.49
C LEU A 62 1.50 -13.24 2.01
N ASP A 63 2.78 -12.91 2.26
CA ASP A 63 3.96 -13.72 1.88
C ASP A 63 3.97 -14.13 0.39
N ILE A 64 3.74 -13.16 -0.49
CA ILE A 64 3.56 -13.36 -1.93
C ILE A 64 4.84 -13.07 -2.72
N PHE A 65 5.57 -12.02 -2.34
CA PHE A 65 6.77 -11.60 -3.06
C PHE A 65 8.02 -12.24 -2.48
N GLN A 66 8.97 -12.56 -3.37
CA GLN A 66 10.29 -13.01 -2.94
C GLN A 66 11.06 -11.91 -2.21
N PRO A 67 12.02 -12.27 -1.35
CA PRO A 67 12.81 -11.31 -0.60
C PRO A 67 13.51 -10.29 -1.49
N TYR A 68 13.56 -9.05 -1.01
CA TYR A 68 14.26 -7.97 -1.70
C TYR A 68 15.76 -8.24 -1.86
N GLN A 69 16.35 -9.06 -0.97
CA GLN A 69 17.74 -9.55 -1.08
C GLN A 69 18.03 -10.26 -2.41
N SER A 70 17.00 -10.80 -3.08
CA SER A 70 17.10 -11.40 -4.41
C SER A 70 17.09 -10.38 -5.56
N ARG A 71 16.98 -9.07 -5.27
CA ARG A 71 16.78 -7.96 -6.26
C ARG A 71 15.57 -8.15 -7.17
N VAL A 72 14.60 -8.97 -6.75
CA VAL A 72 13.37 -9.23 -7.51
C VAL A 72 12.27 -8.31 -6.99
N TYR A 73 12.15 -7.14 -7.62
CA TYR A 73 11.08 -6.20 -7.34
C TYR A 73 9.69 -6.78 -7.66
N PRO A 74 8.61 -6.30 -7.02
CA PRO A 74 7.25 -6.74 -7.32
C PRO A 74 6.93 -6.70 -8.82
N TYR A 75 7.28 -5.62 -9.53
CA TYR A 75 7.00 -5.48 -10.96
C TYR A 75 7.66 -6.55 -11.86
N LYS A 76 8.70 -7.24 -11.39
CA LYS A 76 9.35 -8.35 -12.10
C LYS A 76 8.62 -9.70 -11.91
N GLN A 77 7.55 -9.72 -11.13
CA GLN A 77 6.81 -10.94 -10.75
C GLN A 77 5.31 -10.81 -11.08
N PRO A 78 4.92 -10.71 -12.37
CA PRO A 78 3.57 -10.32 -12.78
C PRO A 78 2.45 -11.24 -12.23
N PHE A 79 2.66 -12.57 -12.23
CA PHE A 79 1.69 -13.50 -11.65
C PHE A 79 1.50 -13.31 -10.13
N ARG A 80 2.56 -12.94 -9.44
CA ARG A 80 2.52 -12.64 -7.99
C ARG A 80 1.89 -11.28 -7.75
N CYS A 81 2.04 -10.30 -8.65
CA CYS A 81 1.30 -9.05 -8.59
C CYS A 81 -0.21 -9.28 -8.68
N LEU A 82 -0.68 -10.12 -9.61
CA LEU A 82 -2.10 -10.46 -9.72
C LEU A 82 -2.61 -11.15 -8.46
N ARG A 83 -1.85 -12.13 -7.94
CA ARG A 83 -2.18 -12.79 -6.67
C ARG A 83 -2.25 -11.80 -5.51
N PHE A 84 -1.29 -10.86 -5.43
CA PHE A 84 -1.28 -9.82 -4.42
C PHE A 84 -2.53 -8.95 -4.48
N LEU A 85 -2.93 -8.48 -5.66
CA LEU A 85 -4.14 -7.67 -5.82
C LEU A 85 -5.39 -8.41 -5.34
N TYR A 86 -5.51 -9.69 -5.71
CA TYR A 86 -6.64 -10.53 -5.30
C TYR A 86 -6.69 -10.73 -3.78
N GLU A 87 -5.59 -11.19 -3.17
CA GLU A 87 -5.54 -11.48 -1.74
C GLU A 87 -5.67 -10.20 -0.89
N ALA A 88 -4.99 -9.12 -1.27
CA ALA A 88 -5.10 -7.84 -0.57
C ALA A 88 -6.52 -7.26 -0.66
N ALA A 89 -7.19 -7.38 -1.80
CA ALA A 89 -8.59 -6.97 -1.93
C ALA A 89 -9.52 -7.86 -1.08
N LYS A 90 -9.25 -9.16 -0.97
CA LYS A 90 -10.00 -10.07 -0.11
C LYS A 90 -9.86 -9.67 1.37
N VAL A 91 -8.64 -9.48 1.86
CA VAL A 91 -8.38 -9.01 3.24
C VAL A 91 -9.05 -7.66 3.49
N LEU A 92 -8.94 -6.73 2.55
CA LEU A 92 -9.61 -5.43 2.69
C LEU A 92 -11.13 -5.57 2.81
N ASN A 93 -11.75 -6.45 2.01
CA ASN A 93 -13.17 -6.74 2.10
C ASN A 93 -13.58 -7.33 3.47
N GLU A 94 -12.77 -8.24 4.02
CA GLU A 94 -12.99 -8.83 5.34
C GLU A 94 -12.93 -7.74 6.42
N VAL A 95 -11.86 -6.92 6.43
CA VAL A 95 -11.69 -5.81 7.38
C VAL A 95 -12.83 -4.78 7.26
N MET A 96 -13.30 -4.51 6.05
CA MET A 96 -14.45 -3.63 5.80
C MET A 96 -15.75 -4.23 6.33
N ASN A 97 -15.91 -5.56 6.31
CA ASN A 97 -17.13 -6.24 6.77
C ASN A 97 -17.17 -6.34 8.29
N GLU A 98 -16.05 -6.64 8.96
CA GLU A 98 -15.94 -6.62 10.43
C GLU A 98 -16.37 -5.27 11.03
N THR A 99 -16.19 -4.20 10.27
CA THR A 99 -16.62 -2.85 10.63
C THR A 99 -18.12 -2.70 10.36
N HIS A 100 -18.95 -3.45 11.09
CA HIS A 100 -20.42 -3.45 11.00
C HIS A 100 -21.07 -2.18 11.57
N ASP A 101 -20.34 -1.43 12.40
CA ASP A 101 -20.87 -0.27 13.10
C ASP A 101 -20.79 0.98 12.21
N LYS A 102 -21.95 1.56 11.87
CA LYS A 102 -22.09 2.77 11.02
C LYS A 102 -21.37 4.00 11.60
N THR A 103 -20.93 3.92 12.86
CA THR A 103 -20.21 4.98 13.58
C THR A 103 -18.69 4.93 13.37
N ASN A 104 -18.14 3.79 12.94
CA ASN A 104 -16.69 3.60 12.91
C ASN A 104 -16.10 4.03 11.56
N THR A 105 -15.46 5.20 11.53
CA THR A 105 -14.80 5.73 10.33
C THR A 105 -13.50 4.97 10.05
N MET A 106 -13.30 4.62 8.78
CA MET A 106 -12.12 3.88 8.30
C MET A 106 -11.40 4.68 7.22
N VAL A 107 -10.07 4.70 7.29
CA VAL A 107 -9.20 5.25 6.25
C VAL A 107 -8.43 4.11 5.61
N ILE A 108 -8.50 3.99 4.29
CA ILE A 108 -7.68 3.05 3.52
C ILE A 108 -6.54 3.86 2.91
N HIS A 109 -5.30 3.51 3.21
CA HIS A 109 -4.13 4.14 2.63
C HIS A 109 -3.38 3.11 1.77
N VAL A 110 -3.47 3.26 0.45
CA VAL A 110 -2.71 2.43 -0.50
C VAL A 110 -1.43 3.16 -0.91
N HIS A 111 -0.32 2.43 -0.98
CA HIS A 111 0.99 2.98 -1.30
C HIS A 111 1.66 2.16 -2.39
N ASN A 112 2.28 2.85 -3.35
CA ASN A 112 2.86 2.31 -4.58
C ASN A 112 1.84 2.01 -5.70
N PRO A 113 2.29 1.97 -6.97
CA PRO A 113 1.40 1.79 -8.12
C PRO A 113 0.59 0.49 -8.08
N LEU A 114 1.15 -0.61 -7.58
CA LEU A 114 0.44 -1.89 -7.55
C LEU A 114 -0.74 -1.87 -6.55
N PRO A 115 -0.55 -1.56 -5.25
CA PRO A 115 -1.67 -1.42 -4.30
C PRO A 115 -2.70 -0.36 -4.70
N ASN A 116 -2.29 0.68 -5.44
CA ASN A 116 -3.16 1.71 -6.00
C ASN A 116 -4.24 1.16 -6.97
N LEU A 117 -4.11 -0.08 -7.46
CA LEU A 117 -5.16 -0.75 -8.23
C LEU A 117 -6.27 -1.36 -7.36
N ILE A 118 -6.03 -1.62 -6.07
CA ILE A 118 -6.99 -2.27 -5.17
C ILE A 118 -8.31 -1.49 -5.05
N PRO A 119 -8.30 -0.14 -4.94
CA PRO A 119 -9.53 0.65 -4.93
C PRO A 119 -10.47 0.36 -6.10
N TYR A 120 -9.96 0.08 -7.31
CA TYR A 120 -10.79 -0.29 -8.47
C TYR A 120 -11.56 -1.60 -8.25
N LEU A 121 -10.98 -2.55 -7.51
CA LEU A 121 -11.58 -3.84 -7.22
C LEU A 121 -12.65 -3.76 -6.12
N THR A 122 -12.63 -2.70 -5.31
CA THR A 122 -13.50 -2.55 -4.13
C THR A 122 -14.39 -1.29 -4.16
N THR A 123 -14.32 -0.48 -5.22
CA THR A 123 -14.96 0.86 -5.32
C THR A 123 -16.45 0.84 -4.95
N ARG A 124 -17.21 -0.16 -5.44
CA ARG A 124 -18.67 -0.24 -5.19
C ARG A 124 -19.02 -0.38 -3.71
N LYS A 125 -18.21 -1.12 -2.94
CA LYS A 125 -18.41 -1.33 -1.50
C LYS A 125 -17.90 -0.17 -0.65
N ILE A 126 -16.91 0.57 -1.16
CA ILE A 126 -16.36 1.74 -0.47
C ILE A 126 -17.34 2.91 -0.53
N ARG A 127 -17.97 3.16 -1.70
CA ARG A 127 -18.94 4.26 -1.86
C ARG A 127 -20.17 4.17 -0.95
N SER A 128 -20.54 2.99 -0.47
CA SER A 128 -21.68 2.80 0.42
C SER A 128 -21.34 2.94 1.92
N LYS A 129 -20.08 3.19 2.26
CA LYS A 129 -19.59 3.28 3.65
C LYS A 129 -18.86 4.61 3.91
N ARG A 130 -18.73 5.01 5.19
CA ARG A 130 -17.90 6.15 5.61
C ARG A 130 -16.40 5.79 5.58
N ILE A 131 -15.90 5.52 4.38
CA ILE A 131 -14.53 5.11 4.12
C ILE A 131 -13.85 6.18 3.27
N SER A 132 -12.70 6.66 3.73
CA SER A 132 -11.84 7.54 2.93
C SER A 132 -10.66 6.76 2.38
N ILE A 133 -10.39 6.88 1.09
CA ILE A 133 -9.25 6.25 0.42
C ILE A 133 -8.19 7.32 0.18
N VAL A 134 -6.98 7.08 0.67
CA VAL A 134 -5.77 7.83 0.39
C VAL A 134 -4.88 7.00 -0.52
N CYS A 135 -4.50 7.56 -1.67
CA CYS A 135 -3.57 6.92 -2.60
C CYS A 135 -2.23 7.64 -2.58
N THR A 136 -1.15 6.92 -2.27
CA THR A 136 0.19 7.48 -2.43
C THR A 136 0.67 7.26 -3.85
N ILE A 137 0.94 8.36 -4.55
CA ILE A 137 1.49 8.34 -5.89
C ILE A 137 2.89 8.91 -5.81
N HIS A 138 3.89 8.04 -5.93
CA HIS A 138 5.23 8.47 -6.28
C HIS A 138 5.16 8.85 -7.76
N HIS A 139 5.44 10.10 -8.11
CA HIS A 139 5.64 10.45 -9.51
C HIS A 139 6.62 9.45 -10.09
N PHE A 140 6.20 8.67 -11.09
CA PHE A 140 7.06 7.65 -11.68
C PHE A 140 8.39 8.32 -12.05
N GLU A 141 9.45 7.90 -11.35
CA GLU A 141 10.81 8.16 -11.77
C GLU A 141 10.95 7.63 -13.20
N GLU A 142 11.16 8.57 -14.11
CA GLU A 142 11.65 8.42 -15.47
C GLU A 142 11.44 7.03 -16.11
N THR A 143 10.54 6.97 -17.08
CA THR A 143 10.34 5.84 -18.01
C THR A 143 11.62 5.40 -18.76
N TYR A 144 12.73 6.13 -18.59
CA TYR A 144 14.08 5.76 -19.00
C TYR A 144 14.64 4.52 -18.28
N SER A 145 14.15 4.19 -17.07
CA SER A 145 14.61 3.04 -16.27
C SER A 145 14.05 1.67 -16.72
N LEU A 146 13.15 1.66 -17.71
CA LEU A 146 12.57 0.44 -18.27
C LEU A 146 13.38 -0.04 -19.48
N ASP A 147 14.10 -1.15 -19.32
CA ASP A 147 14.98 -1.72 -20.35
C ASP A 147 14.26 -2.21 -21.61
N SER A 148 12.94 -2.44 -21.55
CA SER A 148 12.18 -3.03 -22.66
C SER A 148 11.11 -2.09 -23.23
N MET A 149 11.01 -2.06 -24.56
CA MET A 149 10.01 -1.28 -25.30
C MET A 149 8.56 -1.70 -24.96
N LEU A 150 8.34 -3.00 -24.72
CA LEU A 150 7.06 -3.54 -24.23
C LEU A 150 6.71 -3.01 -22.84
N SER A 151 7.68 -2.92 -21.93
CA SER A 151 7.48 -2.33 -20.60
C SER A 151 7.13 -0.85 -20.69
N LYS A 152 7.71 -0.10 -21.63
CA LYS A 152 7.39 1.31 -21.88
C LYS A 152 5.98 1.50 -22.45
N ILE A 153 5.55 0.63 -23.37
CA ILE A 153 4.20 0.69 -23.96
C ILE A 153 3.12 0.37 -22.92
N ILE A 154 3.38 -0.56 -22.00
CA ILE A 154 2.44 -0.93 -20.93
C ILE A 154 2.47 0.08 -19.78
N SER A 155 3.62 0.69 -19.50
CA SER A 155 3.75 1.64 -18.39
C SER A 155 2.99 2.93 -18.62
N VAL A 156 2.90 3.44 -19.85
CA VAL A 156 2.19 4.69 -20.17
C VAL A 156 0.68 4.63 -19.85
N PRO A 157 -0.10 3.64 -20.33
CA PRO A 157 -1.52 3.53 -19.95
C PRO A 157 -1.70 3.17 -18.48
N TYR A 158 -0.80 2.35 -17.91
CA TYR A 158 -0.81 2.04 -16.47
C TYR A 158 -0.61 3.30 -15.61
N GLN A 159 0.35 4.14 -16.00
CA GLN A 159 0.64 5.42 -15.37
C GLN A 159 -0.56 6.35 -15.49
N TYR A 160 -1.15 6.48 -16.68
CA TYR A 160 -2.34 7.29 -16.89
C TYR A 160 -3.51 6.82 -16.00
N ILE A 161 -3.80 5.53 -15.95
CA ILE A 161 -4.91 4.98 -15.14
C ILE A 161 -4.69 5.23 -13.63
N ILE A 162 -3.44 5.13 -13.16
CA ILE A 162 -3.12 5.31 -11.72
C ILE A 162 -2.99 6.78 -11.35
N GLU A 163 -2.46 7.63 -12.22
CA GLU A 163 -2.19 9.03 -11.91
C GLU A 163 -3.40 9.93 -12.14
N THR A 164 -4.25 9.66 -13.15
CA THR A 164 -5.32 10.59 -13.51
C THR A 164 -6.72 10.15 -13.08
N ASN A 165 -6.95 8.84 -12.84
CA ASN A 165 -8.31 8.30 -12.65
C ASN A 165 -8.47 7.38 -11.44
N ILE A 166 -7.48 7.32 -10.55
CA ILE A 166 -7.55 6.42 -9.40
C ILE A 166 -8.75 6.76 -8.49
N PRO A 167 -9.59 5.78 -8.13
CA PRO A 167 -10.80 6.01 -7.35
C PRO A 167 -10.42 6.19 -5.88
N CYS A 168 -9.91 7.38 -5.54
CA CYS A 168 -9.51 7.77 -4.20
C CYS A 168 -10.11 9.12 -3.80
N ASN A 169 -10.18 9.38 -2.49
CA ASN A 169 -10.66 10.65 -1.96
C ASN A 169 -9.53 11.68 -1.83
N VAL A 170 -8.32 11.20 -1.55
CA VAL A 170 -7.14 12.05 -1.33
C VAL A 170 -5.93 11.44 -2.04
N ILE A 171 -5.21 12.26 -2.79
CA ILE A 171 -3.92 11.89 -3.37
C ILE A 171 -2.81 12.40 -2.45
N HIS A 172 -1.97 11.48 -1.97
CA HIS A 172 -0.76 11.78 -1.23
C HIS A 172 0.43 11.71 -2.19
N VAL A 173 1.07 12.85 -2.45
CA VAL A 173 2.26 12.93 -3.31
C VAL A 173 3.47 13.24 -2.43
N PRO A 174 4.36 12.27 -2.15
CA PRO A 174 5.60 12.55 -1.45
C PRO A 174 6.51 13.39 -2.35
N SER A 175 7.08 14.45 -1.77
CA SER A 175 8.02 15.33 -2.47
C SER A 175 9.30 14.57 -2.84
N ARG A 176 9.89 14.87 -4.01
CA ARG A 176 11.21 14.35 -4.47
C ARG A 176 12.36 14.53 -3.46
N TYR A 177 12.18 15.40 -2.45
CA TYR A 177 13.18 15.65 -1.40
C TYR A 177 13.13 14.65 -0.24
N VAL A 178 12.20 13.69 -0.24
CA VAL A 178 12.23 12.58 0.73
C VAL A 178 13.35 11.63 0.30
N LYS A 179 14.56 11.85 0.83
CA LYS A 179 15.77 11.05 0.61
C LYS A 179 15.46 9.56 0.42
N GLU A 180 15.48 9.11 -0.83
CA GLU A 180 15.80 7.73 -1.17
C GLU A 180 17.33 7.60 -1.04
N THR A 181 17.81 7.55 0.20
CA THR A 181 19.15 7.01 0.44
C THR A 181 19.06 5.51 0.30
N LEU A 182 19.55 5.02 -0.85
CA LEU A 182 19.96 3.64 -1.13
C LEU A 182 20.85 3.07 -0.02
#